data_AF-A0A932L1E2-F1
#
_entry.id   AF-A0A932L1E2-F1
#
_cell.length_a   1.000
_cell.length_b   1.000
_cell.length_c   1.000
_cell.angle_alpha   90.00
_cell.angle_beta   90.00
_cell.angle_gamma   90.00
#
_symmetry.space_group_name_H-M   'P 1'
#
loop_
_entity.id
_entity.type
_entity.pdbx_description
1 polymer ?
#
loop_
_entity_poly.entity_id
_entity_poly.type
_entity_poly.pdbx_seq_one_letter_code
_entity_poly.pdbx_strand_id
1 'polypeptide(L)'
;MPIAVKSSLDVAFWISDQALNDREYIQPQKMHRLLYLAQAYFAVAYNGRKLMPATFVTDAFGPVEPTVFHALAYGRPAMLEGGMVSDQVSHFLDGIWRRYGPYTADQLTKKLAEHAPIAMAMAKGINEEIPFADMVAYYLEEAAARKSAASSVDHIDQVVKPRMLRSQTGKAVTVSTWKPKAAPAKKDE
;
A
#
# COMPACT_ATOMS: atom_id res chain seq x y z
N MET A 1 -14.94 4.14 8.10
CA MET A 1 -14.78 2.72 7.69
C MET A 1 -13.68 2.11 8.55
N PRO A 2 -13.82 0.85 9.01
CA PRO A 2 -12.81 0.23 9.88
C PRO A 2 -11.50 0.00 9.12
N ILE A 3 -10.37 0.07 9.82
CA ILE A 3 -9.05 -0.28 9.27
C ILE A 3 -9.03 -1.77 8.90
N ALA A 4 -8.29 -2.17 7.86
CA ALA A 4 -8.35 -3.54 7.33
C ALA A 4 -7.61 -4.58 8.18
N VAL A 5 -6.51 -4.18 8.83
CA VAL A 5 -5.77 -5.01 9.79
C VAL A 5 -5.70 -4.33 11.16
N LYS A 6 -5.35 -5.11 12.20
CA LYS A 6 -5.28 -4.62 13.58
C LYS A 6 -3.96 -3.92 13.88
N SER A 7 -2.86 -4.36 13.26
CA SER A 7 -1.52 -3.82 13.50
C SER A 7 -0.75 -3.65 12.19
N SER A 8 0.12 -2.64 12.14
CA SER A 8 1.09 -2.48 11.04
C SER A 8 2.10 -3.65 11.01
N LEU A 9 2.34 -4.30 12.15
CA LEU A 9 3.16 -5.50 12.24
C LEU A 9 2.57 -6.68 11.44
N ASP A 10 1.24 -6.79 11.34
CA ASP A 10 0.61 -7.87 10.57
C ASP A 10 1.01 -7.78 9.09
N VAL A 11 1.07 -6.56 8.54
CA VAL A 11 1.51 -6.30 7.16
C VAL A 11 3.01 -6.49 7.03
N ALA A 12 3.80 -5.98 7.99
CA ALA A 12 5.25 -6.11 7.96
C ALA A 12 5.71 -7.58 8.03
N PHE A 13 5.07 -8.41 8.85
CA PHE A 13 5.35 -9.83 8.92
C PHE A 13 4.89 -10.57 7.68
N TRP A 14 3.73 -10.24 7.13
CA TRP A 14 3.31 -10.80 5.84
C TRP A 14 4.37 -10.55 4.74
N ILE A 15 4.89 -9.32 4.64
CA ILE A 15 5.94 -8.97 3.66
C ILE A 15 7.26 -9.71 3.98
N SER A 16 7.62 -9.82 5.25
CA SER A 16 8.83 -10.54 5.68
C SER A 16 8.78 -12.02 5.32
N ASP A 17 7.64 -12.65 5.60
CA ASP A 17 7.41 -14.06 5.30
C ASP A 17 7.41 -14.30 3.79
N GLN A 18 6.85 -13.37 3.01
CA GLN A 18 6.91 -13.42 1.55
C GLN A 18 8.35 -13.30 1.01
N ALA A 19 9.17 -12.41 1.58
CA ALA A 19 10.58 -12.31 1.22
C ALA A 19 11.34 -13.62 1.52
N LEU A 20 11.09 -14.22 2.69
CA LEU A 20 11.70 -15.50 3.08
C LEU A 20 11.30 -16.64 2.14
N ASN A 21 10.04 -16.67 1.68
CA ASN A 21 9.57 -17.63 0.68
C ASN A 21 10.33 -17.50 -0.65
N ASP A 22 10.70 -16.26 -1.02
CA ASP A 22 11.54 -15.95 -2.19
C ASP A 22 13.05 -16.08 -1.88
N ARG A 23 13.42 -16.59 -0.70
CA ARG A 23 14.79 -16.79 -0.21
C ARG A 23 15.60 -15.48 -0.09
N GLU A 24 14.91 -14.37 0.14
CA GLU A 24 15.50 -13.05 0.36
C GLU A 24 15.29 -12.62 1.81
N TYR A 25 16.31 -11.99 2.41
CA TYR A 25 16.12 -11.21 3.62
C TYR A 25 15.76 -9.78 3.24
N ILE A 26 14.57 -9.33 3.68
CA ILE A 26 14.14 -7.98 3.40
C ILE A 26 14.89 -6.96 4.25
N GLN A 27 15.47 -5.96 3.59
CA GLN A 27 16.12 -4.85 4.26
C GLN A 27 15.06 -3.93 4.92
N PRO A 28 15.31 -3.36 6.11
CA PRO A 28 14.36 -2.47 6.79
C PRO A 28 13.89 -1.30 5.92
N GLN A 29 14.80 -0.70 5.15
CA GLN A 29 14.45 0.39 4.22
C GLN A 29 13.42 -0.06 3.16
N LYS A 30 13.66 -1.21 2.51
CA LYS A 30 12.75 -1.80 1.52
C LYS A 30 11.39 -2.10 2.15
N MET A 31 11.38 -2.67 3.36
CA MET A 31 10.14 -2.93 4.12
C MET A 31 9.28 -1.68 4.26
N HIS A 32 9.84 -0.59 4.77
CA HIS A 32 9.07 0.64 5.00
C HIS A 32 8.54 1.28 3.71
N ARG A 33 9.27 1.13 2.59
CA ARG A 33 8.83 1.64 1.28
C ARG A 33 7.64 0.83 0.79
N LEU A 34 7.68 -0.50 0.96
CA LEU A 34 6.57 -1.40 0.64
C LEU A 34 5.36 -1.14 1.54
N LEU A 35 5.56 -0.89 2.83
CA LEU A 35 4.48 -0.52 3.76
C LEU A 35 3.78 0.78 3.32
N TYR A 36 4.54 1.80 2.95
CA TYR A 36 4.00 3.06 2.45
C TYR A 36 3.17 2.85 1.18
N LEU A 37 3.73 2.14 0.19
CA LEU A 37 3.05 1.81 -1.06
C LEU A 37 1.78 0.99 -0.82
N ALA A 38 1.84 -0.02 0.05
CA ALA A 38 0.69 -0.84 0.39
C ALA A 38 -0.45 0.00 0.99
N GLN A 39 -0.14 0.91 1.91
CA GLN A 39 -1.12 1.82 2.49
C GLN A 39 -1.76 2.72 1.43
N ALA A 40 -0.95 3.32 0.57
CA ALA A 40 -1.39 4.25 -0.46
C ALA A 40 -2.30 3.58 -1.51
N TYR A 41 -1.84 2.46 -2.10
CA TYR A 41 -2.62 1.72 -3.09
C TYR A 41 -3.86 1.08 -2.51
N PHE A 42 -3.85 0.66 -1.24
CA PHE A 42 -5.04 0.13 -0.60
C PHE A 42 -6.11 1.22 -0.48
N ALA A 43 -5.71 2.45 -0.16
CA ALA A 43 -6.64 3.56 -0.11
C ALA A 43 -7.27 3.84 -1.48
N VAL A 44 -6.50 3.81 -2.57
CA VAL A 44 -7.06 3.96 -3.92
C VAL A 44 -8.00 2.79 -4.27
N ALA A 45 -7.59 1.55 -3.99
CA ALA A 45 -8.35 0.35 -4.31
C ALA A 45 -9.68 0.25 -3.53
N TYR A 46 -9.71 0.78 -2.31
CA TYR A 46 -10.80 0.59 -1.36
C TYR A 46 -11.37 1.92 -0.84
N ASN A 47 -11.51 2.92 -1.72
CA ASN A 47 -12.24 4.18 -1.48
C ASN A 47 -11.76 4.97 -0.25
N GLY A 48 -10.45 5.23 -0.15
CA GLY A 48 -9.82 5.98 0.93
C GLY A 48 -9.68 5.22 2.25
N ARG A 49 -10.01 3.92 2.29
CA ARG A 49 -9.87 3.10 3.49
C ARG A 49 -8.40 2.87 3.85
N LYS A 50 -8.06 2.91 5.14
CA LYS A 50 -6.72 2.52 5.65
C LYS A 50 -6.53 1.00 5.62
N LEU A 51 -5.37 0.55 5.13
CA LEU A 51 -4.93 -0.85 5.26
C LEU A 51 -4.61 -1.17 6.72
N MET A 52 -3.67 -0.44 7.29
CA MET A 52 -3.17 -0.62 8.66
C MET A 52 -3.25 0.69 9.45
N PRO A 53 -3.22 0.63 10.80
CA PRO A 53 -3.17 1.83 11.64
C PRO A 53 -1.75 2.42 11.67
N ALA A 54 -1.19 2.73 10.51
CA ALA A 54 0.14 3.30 10.37
C ALA A 54 0.11 4.84 10.37
N THR A 55 1.14 5.41 10.98
CA THR A 55 1.56 6.81 10.80
C THR A 55 2.93 6.77 10.13
N PHE A 56 3.06 7.40 8.97
CA PHE A 56 4.34 7.50 8.29
C PHE A 56 4.99 8.83 8.61
N VAL A 57 6.26 8.79 8.96
CA VAL A 57 7.08 9.99 9.18
C VAL A 57 8.27 9.98 8.23
N THR A 58 8.84 11.15 8.01
CA THR A 58 10.08 11.31 7.24
C THR A 58 11.29 10.83 8.05
N ASP A 59 12.18 10.12 7.37
CA ASP A 59 13.51 9.76 7.85
C ASP A 59 14.55 10.10 6.77
N ALA A 60 15.84 10.00 7.10
CA ALA A 60 16.95 10.36 6.22
C ALA A 60 16.86 9.76 4.80
N PHE A 61 16.21 8.61 4.65
CA PHE A 61 16.11 7.87 3.39
C PHE A 61 14.66 7.76 2.85
N GLY A 62 13.72 8.51 3.40
CA GLY A 62 12.32 8.55 2.96
C GLY A 62 11.32 8.12 4.06
N PRO A 63 10.10 7.69 3.69
CA PRO A 63 9.06 7.40 4.66
C PRO A 63 9.40 6.16 5.50
N VAL A 64 9.10 6.24 6.79
CA VAL A 64 9.21 5.17 7.77
C VAL A 64 7.94 5.09 8.61
N GLU A 65 7.53 3.89 9.00
CA GLU A 65 6.54 3.72 10.07
C GLU A 65 7.34 3.49 11.36
N PRO A 66 7.34 4.44 12.30
CA PRO A 66 8.32 4.48 13.38
C PRO A 66 8.16 3.32 14.36
N THR A 67 6.94 2.81 14.55
CA THR A 67 6.66 1.73 15.50
C THR A 67 7.26 0.41 15.02
N VAL A 68 7.02 0.05 13.76
CA VAL A 68 7.58 -1.13 13.10
C VAL A 68 9.10 -0.99 13.00
N PHE A 69 9.61 0.20 12.67
CA PHE A 69 11.05 0.44 12.61
C PHE A 69 11.72 0.15 13.96
N HIS A 70 11.16 0.69 15.04
CA HIS A 70 11.67 0.48 16.38
C HIS A 70 11.52 -0.98 16.84
N ALA A 71 10.35 -1.59 16.62
CA ALA A 71 10.05 -2.96 17.04
C ALA A 71 10.91 -4.01 16.33
N LEU A 72 11.35 -3.74 15.10
CA LEU A 72 12.13 -4.66 14.27
C LEU A 72 13.61 -4.25 14.12
N ALA A 73 14.08 -3.27 14.89
CA ALA A 73 15.43 -2.71 14.77
C ALA A 73 16.54 -3.78 14.90
N TYR A 74 16.30 -4.83 15.68
CA TYR A 74 17.21 -5.96 15.89
C TYR A 74 16.72 -7.26 15.23
N GLY A 75 15.85 -7.15 14.23
CA GLY A 75 15.16 -8.27 13.61
C GLY A 75 13.83 -8.58 14.27
N ARG A 76 13.14 -9.60 13.74
CA ARG A 76 11.82 -10.02 14.23
C ARG A 76 11.94 -10.65 15.63
N PRO A 77 11.29 -10.10 16.66
CA PRO A 77 11.30 -10.70 17.99
C PRO A 77 10.59 -12.06 17.99
N ALA A 78 11.20 -13.07 18.59
CA ALA A 78 10.66 -14.45 18.60
C ALA A 78 9.29 -14.57 19.29
N MET A 79 8.96 -13.63 20.19
CA MET A 79 7.67 -13.58 20.88
C MET A 79 6.54 -12.90 20.09
N LEU A 80 6.86 -12.28 18.94
CA LEU A 80 5.89 -11.57 18.11
C LEU A 80 5.51 -12.42 16.89
N GLU A 81 4.28 -12.94 16.94
CA GLU A 81 3.63 -13.58 15.80
C GLU A 81 2.68 -12.59 15.11
N GLY A 82 2.61 -12.66 13.78
CA GLY A 82 1.66 -11.87 13.02
C GLY A 82 0.25 -12.40 13.19
N GLY A 83 -0.71 -11.50 13.30
CA GLY A 83 -2.11 -11.88 13.20
C GLY A 83 -2.44 -12.43 11.81
N MET A 84 -3.44 -13.30 11.73
CA MET A 84 -3.97 -13.72 10.43
C MET A 84 -4.56 -12.52 9.68
N VAL A 85 -4.00 -12.21 8.52
CA VAL A 85 -4.60 -11.27 7.57
C VAL A 85 -5.73 -11.96 6.80
N SER A 86 -6.78 -11.22 6.45
CA SER A 86 -7.87 -11.79 5.65
C SER A 86 -7.41 -12.12 4.22
N ASP A 87 -8.08 -13.06 3.55
CA ASP A 87 -7.78 -13.43 2.16
C ASP A 87 -7.74 -12.22 1.21
N GLN A 88 -8.64 -11.26 1.42
CA GLN A 88 -8.69 -10.03 0.62
C GLN A 88 -7.41 -9.21 0.80
N VAL A 89 -6.94 -9.06 2.04
CA VAL A 89 -5.71 -8.33 2.34
C VAL A 89 -4.50 -9.09 1.82
N SER A 90 -4.43 -10.41 2.04
CA SER A 90 -3.33 -11.24 1.53
C SER A 90 -3.22 -11.17 0.01
N HIS A 91 -4.34 -11.29 -0.72
CA HIS A 91 -4.35 -11.16 -2.18
C HIS A 91 -3.93 -9.76 -2.65
N PHE A 92 -4.35 -8.71 -1.93
CA PHE A 92 -3.90 -7.35 -2.24
C PHE A 92 -2.39 -7.18 -2.03
N LEU A 93 -1.86 -7.69 -0.92
CA LEU A 93 -0.43 -7.61 -0.59
C LEU A 93 0.43 -8.43 -1.58
N ASP A 94 -0.06 -9.57 -2.07
CA ASP A 94 0.58 -10.31 -3.17
C ASP A 94 0.75 -9.44 -4.42
N GLY A 95 -0.27 -8.66 -4.79
CA GLY A 95 -0.17 -7.70 -5.89
C GLY A 95 0.94 -6.66 -5.69
N ILE A 96 1.02 -6.09 -4.48
CA ILE A 96 2.08 -5.16 -4.08
C ILE A 96 3.45 -5.83 -4.18
N TRP A 97 3.61 -7.04 -3.63
CA TRP A 97 4.86 -7.78 -3.65
C TRP A 97 5.30 -8.13 -5.07
N ARG A 98 4.41 -8.62 -5.92
CA ARG A 98 4.74 -8.95 -7.31
C ARG A 98 5.17 -7.75 -8.11
N ARG A 99 4.64 -6.56 -7.81
CA ARG A 99 5.03 -5.32 -8.50
C ARG A 99 6.33 -4.74 -7.95
N TYR A 100 6.44 -4.60 -6.65
CA TYR A 100 7.51 -3.82 -6.00
C TYR A 100 8.56 -4.66 -5.26
N GLY A 101 8.26 -5.93 -4.96
CA GLY A 101 9.20 -6.88 -4.35
C GLY A 101 10.51 -7.04 -5.14
N PRO A 102 10.51 -7.07 -6.49
CA PRO A 102 11.75 -7.14 -7.27
C PRO A 102 12.63 -5.88 -7.19
N TYR A 103 12.08 -4.74 -6.72
CA TYR A 103 12.85 -3.50 -6.63
C TYR A 103 13.79 -3.54 -5.41
N THR A 104 14.97 -2.94 -5.58
CA THR A 104 15.91 -2.68 -4.48
C THR A 104 15.42 -1.53 -3.59
N ALA A 105 15.97 -1.44 -2.38
CA ALA A 105 15.68 -0.33 -1.46
C ALA A 105 15.93 1.03 -2.11
N ASP A 106 17.07 1.20 -2.79
CA ASP A 106 17.45 2.45 -3.46
C ASP A 106 16.50 2.82 -4.61
N GLN A 107 16.09 1.84 -5.41
CA GLN A 107 15.13 2.08 -6.48
C GLN A 107 13.77 2.53 -5.94
N LEU A 108 13.30 1.90 -4.85
CA LEU A 108 12.06 2.32 -4.18
C LEU A 108 12.20 3.69 -3.54
N THR A 109 13.33 3.97 -2.87
CA THR A 109 13.59 5.29 -2.27
C THR A 109 13.61 6.38 -3.34
N LYS A 110 14.31 6.16 -4.46
CA LYS A 110 14.32 7.12 -5.58
C LYS A 110 12.92 7.36 -6.14
N LYS A 111 12.13 6.30 -6.34
CA LYS A 111 10.76 6.41 -6.83
C LYS A 111 9.87 7.19 -5.85
N LEU A 112 9.92 6.85 -4.56
CA LEU A 112 9.12 7.51 -3.53
C LEU A 112 9.52 8.98 -3.29
N ALA A 113 10.78 9.34 -3.52
CA ALA A 113 11.25 10.73 -3.37
C ALA A 113 10.55 11.69 -4.34
N GLU A 114 10.04 11.19 -5.47
CA GLU A 114 9.31 11.98 -6.47
C GLU A 114 7.83 12.20 -6.08
N HIS A 115 7.33 11.52 -5.05
CA HIS A 115 5.92 11.62 -4.65
C HIS A 115 5.68 12.90 -3.84
N ALA A 116 4.76 13.75 -4.30
CA ALA A 116 4.54 15.09 -3.72
C ALA A 116 4.32 15.08 -2.19
N PRO A 117 3.49 14.20 -1.59
CA PRO A 117 3.32 14.16 -0.13
C PRO A 117 4.62 13.87 0.63
N ILE A 118 5.47 13.01 0.07
CA ILE A 118 6.77 12.68 0.66
C ILE A 118 7.72 13.86 0.51
N ALA A 119 7.86 14.41 -0.70
CA ALA A 119 8.75 15.53 -0.98
C ALA A 119 8.41 16.76 -0.11
N MET A 120 7.12 17.07 0.04
CA MET A 120 6.66 18.18 0.88
C MET A 120 6.97 17.96 2.37
N ALA A 121 6.78 16.76 2.89
CA ALA A 121 7.13 16.45 4.28
C ALA A 121 8.65 16.48 4.49
N MET A 122 9.43 15.90 3.55
CA MET A 122 10.89 15.87 3.61
C MET A 122 11.47 17.29 3.62
N ALA A 123 10.84 18.25 2.93
CA ALA A 123 11.26 19.65 2.92
C ALA A 123 11.11 20.35 4.29
N LYS A 124 10.26 19.83 5.18
CA LYS A 124 10.09 20.36 6.54
C LYS A 124 11.09 19.76 7.53
N GLY A 125 11.63 18.58 7.25
CA GLY A 125 12.67 17.93 8.04
C GLY A 125 12.39 16.46 8.32
N ILE A 126 13.21 15.89 9.20
CA ILE A 126 13.09 14.52 9.71
C ILE A 126 12.03 14.49 10.83
N ASN A 127 11.32 13.36 10.98
CA ASN A 127 10.21 13.16 11.91
C ASN A 127 8.96 14.00 11.61
N GLU A 128 8.83 14.53 10.39
CA GLU A 128 7.60 15.16 9.93
C GLU A 128 6.60 14.07 9.53
N GLU A 129 5.37 14.15 10.02
CA GLU A 129 4.30 13.25 9.60
C GLU A 129 3.95 13.49 8.12
N ILE A 130 3.79 12.40 7.37
CA ILE A 130 3.24 12.42 6.02
C ILE A 130 1.73 12.15 6.15
N PRO A 131 0.88 13.17 6.04
CA PRO A 131 -0.53 13.02 6.38
C PRO A 131 -1.21 12.01 5.45
N PHE A 132 -2.02 11.13 6.04
CA PHE A 132 -2.75 10.12 5.26
C PHE A 132 -3.68 10.77 4.22
N ALA A 133 -4.27 11.93 4.53
CA ALA A 133 -5.12 12.66 3.59
C ALA A 133 -4.35 13.07 2.32
N ASP A 134 -3.14 13.61 2.48
CA ASP A 134 -2.30 14.05 1.36
C ASP A 134 -1.82 12.86 0.52
N MET A 135 -1.47 11.74 1.18
CA MET A 135 -1.17 10.47 0.52
C MET A 135 -2.35 10.02 -0.35
N VAL A 136 -3.56 10.00 0.20
CA VAL A 136 -4.76 9.56 -0.53
C VAL A 136 -5.08 10.50 -1.69
N ALA A 137 -5.03 11.81 -1.48
CA ALA A 137 -5.30 12.79 -2.52
C ALA A 137 -4.36 12.60 -3.71
N TYR A 138 -3.04 12.56 -3.46
CA TYR A 138 -2.03 12.38 -4.49
C TYR A 138 -2.21 11.07 -5.29
N TYR A 139 -2.39 9.93 -4.61
CA TYR A 139 -2.54 8.65 -5.31
C TYR A 139 -3.89 8.51 -6.04
N LEU A 140 -4.96 9.18 -5.58
CA LEU A 140 -6.22 9.24 -6.32
C LEU A 140 -6.11 10.11 -7.57
N GLU A 141 -5.43 11.26 -7.47
CA GLU A 141 -5.16 12.14 -8.62
C GLU A 141 -4.31 11.43 -9.68
N GLU A 142 -3.23 10.77 -9.27
CA GLU A 142 -2.39 9.99 -10.18
C GLU A 142 -3.15 8.82 -10.81
N ALA A 143 -4.07 8.17 -10.07
CA ALA A 143 -4.93 7.13 -10.64
C ALA A 143 -5.98 7.68 -11.62
N ALA A 144 -6.43 8.93 -11.43
CA ALA A 144 -7.39 9.59 -12.32
C ALA A 144 -6.72 10.18 -13.57
N ALA A 145 -5.44 10.54 -13.49
CA ALA A 145 -4.65 10.96 -14.63
C ALA A 145 -4.57 9.81 -15.65
N ARG A 146 -5.23 9.97 -16.81
CA ARG A 146 -5.22 9.00 -17.91
C ARG A 146 -3.77 8.58 -18.20
N LYS A 147 -3.50 7.27 -18.33
CA LYS A 147 -2.20 6.63 -18.68
C LYS A 147 -1.24 7.63 -19.34
N SER A 148 -0.57 8.43 -18.51
CA SER A 148 0.38 9.43 -18.97
C SER A 148 1.73 8.81 -18.76
N ALA A 149 2.57 8.81 -19.81
CA ALA A 149 3.94 8.35 -19.70
C ALA A 149 4.76 9.16 -18.66
N ALA A 150 4.22 10.27 -18.16
CA ALA A 150 4.82 11.14 -17.15
C ALA A 150 4.29 10.93 -15.72
N SER A 151 3.41 9.96 -15.46
CA SER A 151 2.96 9.66 -14.09
C SER A 151 4.08 9.02 -13.28
N SER A 152 4.29 9.53 -12.07
CA SER A 152 5.32 9.03 -11.14
C SER A 152 4.85 7.78 -10.39
N VAL A 153 3.55 7.51 -10.40
CA VAL A 153 2.89 6.38 -9.74
C VAL A 153 2.47 5.33 -10.78
N ASP A 154 2.56 4.05 -10.43
CA ASP A 154 2.06 3.01 -11.34
C ASP A 154 0.53 2.97 -11.32
N HIS A 155 -0.09 2.80 -12.47
CA HIS A 155 -1.55 2.69 -12.54
C HIS A 155 -2.06 1.51 -11.71
N ILE A 156 -3.19 1.67 -11.02
CA ILE A 156 -3.70 0.68 -10.06
C ILE A 156 -3.87 -0.72 -10.65
N ASP A 157 -4.25 -0.86 -11.92
CA ASP A 157 -4.38 -2.16 -12.60
C ASP A 157 -3.06 -2.95 -12.70
N GLN A 158 -1.91 -2.26 -12.63
CA GLN A 158 -0.59 -2.90 -12.62
C GLN A 158 -0.21 -3.43 -11.24
N VAL A 159 -0.86 -2.92 -10.19
CA VAL A 159 -0.55 -3.19 -8.79
C VAL A 159 -1.57 -4.13 -8.18
N VAL A 160 -2.85 -3.88 -8.44
CA VAL A 160 -3.99 -4.65 -7.94
C VAL A 160 -4.59 -5.42 -9.12
N LYS A 161 -4.23 -6.71 -9.24
CA LYS A 161 -4.90 -7.58 -10.20
C LYS A 161 -6.35 -7.84 -9.73
N PRO A 162 -7.33 -7.84 -10.64
CA PRO A 162 -8.69 -8.21 -10.29
C PRO A 162 -8.72 -9.67 -9.82
N ARG A 163 -9.35 -9.91 -8.67
CA ARG A 163 -9.55 -11.28 -8.15
C ARG A 163 -10.40 -12.05 -9.14
N MET A 164 -9.88 -13.16 -9.68
CA MET A 164 -10.63 -14.03 -10.58
C MET A 164 -11.25 -15.18 -9.78
N LEU A 165 -12.56 -15.37 -9.91
CA LEU A 165 -13.27 -16.55 -9.42
C LEU A 165 -13.75 -17.39 -10.59
N ARG A 166 -14.08 -18.66 -10.33
CA ARG A 166 -14.79 -19.49 -11.29
C ARG A 166 -16.28 -19.32 -11.07
N SER A 167 -17.03 -19.07 -12.14
CA SER A 167 -18.48 -19.15 -12.13
C SER A 167 -18.94 -20.58 -11.87
N GLN A 168 -20.23 -20.75 -11.54
CA GLN A 168 -20.88 -22.07 -11.49
C GLN A 168 -20.69 -22.88 -12.80
N THR A 169 -20.52 -22.19 -13.92
CA THR A 169 -20.28 -22.77 -15.25
C THR A 169 -18.79 -22.99 -15.58
N GLY A 170 -17.89 -22.80 -14.61
CA GLY A 170 -16.44 -23.00 -14.76
C GLY A 170 -15.70 -21.87 -15.49
N LYS A 171 -16.38 -20.81 -15.94
CA LYS A 171 -15.75 -19.66 -16.60
C LYS A 171 -15.03 -18.77 -15.58
N ALA A 172 -13.88 -18.23 -15.94
CA ALA A 172 -13.20 -17.23 -15.12
C ALA A 172 -13.98 -15.90 -15.16
N VAL A 173 -14.28 -15.35 -13.98
CA VAL A 173 -15.01 -14.09 -13.81
C VAL A 173 -14.22 -13.19 -12.88
N THR A 174 -14.05 -11.92 -13.26
CA THR A 174 -13.46 -10.90 -12.40
C THR A 174 -14.46 -10.47 -11.34
N VAL A 175 -14.07 -10.53 -10.06
CA VAL A 175 -14.90 -10.06 -8.95
C VAL A 175 -14.84 -8.55 -8.92
N SER A 176 -15.96 -7.89 -9.20
CA SER A 176 -16.12 -6.46 -8.98
C SER A 176 -16.98 -6.24 -7.73
N THR A 177 -16.55 -5.31 -6.87
CA THR A 177 -17.37 -4.84 -5.77
C THR A 177 -18.55 -4.05 -6.36
N TRP A 178 -19.77 -4.47 -6.04
CA TRP A 178 -20.99 -3.80 -6.53
C TRP A 178 -20.98 -2.32 -6.14
N LYS A 179 -21.00 -1.43 -7.15
CA LYS A 179 -21.14 0.02 -6.97
C LYS A 179 -22.59 0.41 -7.32
N PRO A 180 -23.40 0.92 -6.37
CA PRO A 180 -24.73 1.39 -6.69
C PRO A 180 -24.65 2.53 -7.71
N LYS A 181 -25.52 2.49 -8.72
CA LYS A 181 -25.65 3.57 -9.71
C LYS A 181 -26.23 4.79 -9.00
N ALA A 182 -25.59 5.95 -9.12
CA ALA A 182 -26.13 7.20 -8.57
C ALA A 182 -27.54 7.42 -9.14
N ALA A 183 -28.52 7.67 -8.26
CA ALA A 183 -29.88 7.95 -8.67
C ALA A 183 -29.87 9.23 -9.53
N PRO A 184 -30.63 9.28 -10.66
CA PRO A 184 -30.73 10.48 -11.46
C PRO A 184 -31.28 11.61 -10.58
N ALA A 185 -30.60 12.76 -10.60
CA ALA A 185 -31.08 13.95 -9.91
C ALA A 185 -32.51 14.26 -10.39
N LYS A 186 -33.44 14.37 -9.43
CA LYS A 186 -34.78 14.89 -9.72
C LYS A 186 -34.60 16.28 -10.33
N LYS A 187 -35.09 16.46 -11.56
CA LYS A 187 -35.33 17.79 -12.09
C LYS A 187 -36.47 18.36 -11.25
N ASP A 188 -36.19 19.43 -10.53
CA ASP A 188 -37.24 20.26 -9.94
C ASP A 188 -38.04 20.89 -11.09
N GLU A 189 -39.35 20.68 -11.05
CA GLU A 189 -40.35 21.19 -11.97
C GLU A 189 -40.94 22.51 -11.43
#